data_AF-A0A959RPL8-F1
#
_entry.id   AF-A0A959RPL8-F1
#
_cell.length_a   1.000
_cell.length_b   1.000
_cell.length_c   1.000
_cell.angle_alpha   90.00
_cell.angle_beta   90.00
_cell.angle_gamma   90.00
#
_symmetry.space_group_name_H-M   'P 1'
#
loop_
_entity.id
_entity.type
_entity.pdbx_description
1 polymer ?
#
loop_
_entity_poly.entity_id
_entity_poly.type
_entity_poly.pdbx_seq_one_letter_code
_entity_poly.pdbx_strand_id
1 'polypeptide(L)' 'GYIPENILVYIAVHKSYRGKGLGKELMKKTMDRAKGSIALHVEPDNPAKFLYEKLGFTNKYLEMRLQR' A
#
# COMPACT_ATOMS: atom_id res chain seq x y z
N GLY A 1 20.46 -5.09 3.38
CA GLY A 1 19.11 -4.93 2.81
C GLY A 1 18.64 -3.52 3.08
N TYR A 2 17.99 -2.86 2.13
CA TYR A 2 17.44 -1.52 2.32
C TYR A 2 16.03 -1.63 2.91
N ILE A 3 15.79 -0.99 4.06
CA ILE A 3 14.46 -0.85 4.67
C ILE A 3 13.97 0.56 4.30
N PRO A 4 12.83 0.70 3.61
CA PRO A 4 12.27 2.01 3.27
C PRO A 4 12.01 2.86 4.52
N GLU A 5 12.13 4.17 4.40
CA GLU A 5 12.02 5.10 5.52
C GLU A 5 10.61 5.14 6.13
N ASN A 6 9.59 4.80 5.32
CA ASN A 6 8.19 4.80 5.75
C ASN A 6 7.56 3.42 5.54
N ILE A 7 6.76 2.99 6.51
CA ILE A 7 5.94 1.78 6.42
C ILE A 7 4.48 2.19 6.61
N LEU A 8 3.67 2.01 5.56
CA LEU A 8 2.23 2.24 5.62
C LEU A 8 1.55 1.02 6.26
N VAL A 9 1.21 1.14 7.54
CA VAL A 9 0.64 0.03 8.32
C VAL A 9 -0.85 -0.19 7.99
N TYR A 10 -1.63 0.89 7.87
CA TYR A 10 -3.07 0.80 7.60
C TYR A 10 -3.55 1.87 6.64
N ILE A 11 -4.38 1.47 5.70
CA ILE A 11 -5.21 2.35 4.88
C ILE A 11 -6.53 1.63 4.58
N ALA A 12 -7.64 2.35 4.72
CA ALA A 12 -8.95 1.78 4.48
C ALA A 12 -9.93 2.82 3.95
N VAL A 13 -10.89 2.34 3.16
CA VAL A 13 -12.08 3.10 2.75
C VAL A 13 -13.29 2.27 3.12
N HIS A 14 -14.28 2.91 3.73
CA HIS A 14 -15.54 2.27 4.08
C HIS A 14 -16.20 1.64 2.83
N LYS A 15 -16.80 0.44 2.99
CA LYS A 15 -17.29 -0.38 1.87
C LYS A 15 -18.21 0.36 0.90
N SER A 16 -19.10 1.21 1.43
CA SER A 16 -20.07 2.00 0.63
C SER A 16 -19.45 3.10 -0.24
N TYR A 17 -18.14 3.35 -0.09
CA TYR A 17 -17.41 4.37 -0.83
C TYR A 17 -16.26 3.81 -1.68
N ARG A 18 -16.14 2.48 -1.78
CA ARG A 18 -15.21 1.83 -2.70
C ARG A 18 -15.59 2.13 -4.15
N GLY A 19 -14.61 2.09 -5.05
CA GLY A 19 -14.82 2.41 -6.48
C GLY A 19 -15.02 3.90 -6.81
N LYS A 20 -15.14 4.78 -5.80
CA LYS A 20 -15.34 6.24 -5.99
C LYS A 20 -14.06 7.07 -6.03
N GLY A 21 -12.90 6.44 -6.18
CA GLY A 21 -11.60 7.13 -6.26
C GLY A 21 -10.96 7.54 -4.91
N LEU A 22 -11.67 7.44 -3.79
CA LEU A 22 -11.15 7.86 -2.46
C LEU A 22 -9.83 7.17 -2.06
N GLY A 23 -9.67 5.88 -2.34
CA GLY A 23 -8.43 5.16 -2.03
C GLY A 23 -7.22 5.73 -2.77
N LYS A 24 -7.40 6.16 -4.03
CA LYS A 24 -6.36 6.81 -4.82
C LYS A 24 -6.01 8.18 -4.25
N GLU A 25 -7.02 8.94 -3.83
CA GLU A 25 -6.81 10.25 -3.22
C GLU A 25 -6.05 10.15 -1.89
N LEU A 26 -6.45 9.20 -1.02
CA LEU A 26 -5.75 8.92 0.23
C LEU A 26 -4.28 8.55 -0.02
N MET A 27 -4.02 7.63 -0.95
CA MET A 27 -2.65 7.24 -1.28
C MET A 27 -1.80 8.41 -1.81
N LYS A 28 -2.34 9.24 -2.71
CA LYS A 28 -1.63 10.43 -3.19
C LYS A 28 -1.28 11.38 -2.05
N LYS A 29 -2.26 11.69 -1.18
CA LYS A 29 -2.03 12.54 0.01
C LYS A 29 -0.98 11.96 0.96
N THR A 30 -0.90 10.63 1.08
CA THR A 30 0.14 9.94 1.85
C THR A 30 1.51 10.10 1.19
N MET A 31 1.61 9.85 -0.12
CA MET A 31 2.85 10.00 -0.89
C MET A 31 3.37 11.44 -0.89
N ASP A 32 2.49 12.43 -0.98
CA ASP A 32 2.86 13.85 -0.96
C ASP A 32 3.41 14.29 0.42
N ARG A 33 2.99 13.62 1.50
CA ARG A 33 3.39 13.95 2.88
C ARG A 33 4.61 13.16 3.35
N ALA A 34 4.71 11.90 2.97
CA ALA A 34 5.82 11.04 3.34
C ALA A 34 7.07 11.44 2.55
N LYS A 35 8.16 11.73 3.26
CA LYS A 35 9.46 11.95 2.64
C LYS A 35 10.19 10.62 2.53
N GLY A 36 10.80 10.34 1.38
CA GLY A 36 11.51 9.09 1.14
C GLY A 36 10.62 7.97 0.61
N SER A 37 11.13 6.75 0.63
CA SER A 37 10.45 5.56 0.11
C SER A 37 9.36 5.08 1.07
N ILE A 38 8.33 4.43 0.51
CA ILE A 38 7.20 3.87 1.26
C ILE A 38 7.10 2.38 0.97
N ALA A 39 7.08 1.57 2.02
CA ALA A 39 6.69 0.16 1.97
C ALA A 39 5.24 -0.02 2.45
N LEU A 40 4.57 -1.03 1.90
CA LEU A 40 3.28 -1.51 2.40
C LEU A 40 3.20 -3.03 2.26
N HIS A 41 2.36 -3.66 3.08
CA HIS A 41 1.98 -5.06 2.93
C HIS A 41 0.61 -5.17 2.28
N VAL A 42 0.47 -6.09 1.32
CA VAL A 42 -0.81 -6.37 0.66
C VAL A 42 -0.87 -7.84 0.29
N GLU A 43 -2.01 -8.48 0.61
CA GLU A 43 -2.26 -9.87 0.20
C GLU A 43 -2.40 -9.97 -1.33
N PRO A 44 -1.93 -11.05 -1.98
CA PRO A 44 -1.93 -11.18 -3.43
C PRO A 44 -3.31 -11.06 -4.10
N ASP A 45 -4.36 -11.46 -3.39
CA ASP A 45 -5.76 -11.46 -3.82
C ASP A 45 -6.51 -10.16 -3.51
N ASN A 46 -5.87 -9.22 -2.81
CA ASN A 46 -6.50 -7.97 -2.45
C ASN A 46 -6.64 -7.05 -3.67
N PRO A 47 -7.85 -6.57 -4.02
CA PRO A 47 -8.07 -5.72 -5.20
C PRO A 47 -7.33 -4.37 -5.12
N ALA A 48 -6.92 -3.93 -3.92
CA ALA A 48 -6.11 -2.72 -3.77
C ALA A 48 -4.70 -2.86 -4.38
N LYS A 49 -4.20 -4.08 -4.58
CA LYS A 49 -2.92 -4.34 -5.25
C LYS A 49 -2.82 -3.60 -6.59
N PHE A 50 -3.87 -3.65 -7.41
CA PHE A 50 -3.91 -2.95 -8.71
C PHE A 50 -3.79 -1.42 -8.58
N LEU A 51 -4.30 -0.85 -7.48
CA LEU A 51 -4.14 0.58 -7.21
C LEU A 51 -2.67 0.88 -6.89
N TYR A 52 -2.03 0.08 -6.04
CA TYR A 52 -0.64 0.28 -5.66
C TYR A 52 0.31 0.13 -6.87
N GLU A 53 0.12 -0.87 -7.71
CA GLU A 53 0.88 -1.05 -8.96
C GLU A 53 0.73 0.16 -9.88
N LYS A 54 -0.51 0.68 -10.06
CA LYS A 54 -0.76 1.91 -10.83
C LYS A 54 -0.11 3.16 -10.26
N LEU A 55 0.22 3.15 -8.96
CA LEU A 55 0.91 4.24 -8.26
C LEU A 55 2.43 4.04 -8.23
N GLY A 56 2.95 2.98 -8.85
CA GLY A 56 4.39 2.73 -8.99
C GLY A 56 4.98 1.84 -7.89
N PHE A 57 4.17 1.26 -7.01
CA PHE A 57 4.67 0.23 -6.10
C PHE A 57 5.04 -1.04 -6.88
N THR A 58 6.15 -1.65 -6.49
CA THR A 58 6.63 -2.91 -7.08
C THR A 58 6.73 -3.99 -6.02
N ASN A 59 6.53 -5.24 -6.40
CA ASN A 59 6.72 -6.36 -5.51
C ASN A 59 8.19 -6.81 -5.55
N LYS A 60 8.94 -6.56 -4.48
CA LYS A 60 10.39 -6.82 -4.43
C LYS A 60 10.74 -8.17 -3.79
N TYR A 61 9.94 -8.67 -2.85
CA TYR A 61 10.27 -9.85 -2.04
C TYR A 61 9.01 -10.66 -1.68
N LEU A 62 9.19 -11.96 -1.47
CA LEU A 62 8.18 -12.81 -0.83
C LEU A 62 8.24 -12.62 0.69
N GLU A 63 7.07 -12.50 1.32
CA GLU A 63 6.98 -12.53 2.77
C GLU A 63 7.00 -13.98 3.26
N MET A 64 7.85 -14.28 4.25
CA MET A 64 7.89 -15.58 4.93
C MET A 64 7.50 -15.36 6.40
N ARG A 65 6.52 -16.12 6.89
CA ARG A 65 6.02 -16.03 8.29
C ARG A 65 6.12 -17.41 8.97
N LEU A 66 6.62 -17.43 10.20
CA LEU A 66 6.50 -18.59 11.11
C LEU A 66 5.41 -18.28 12.13
N GLN A 67 4.32 -19.07 12.14
CA GLN A 67 3.30 -19.00 13.18
C GLN A 67 3.63 -20.00 14.29
N ARG A 68 3.39 -19.61 15.54
CA ARG A 68 3.53 -20.44 16.75
C ARG A 68 2.28 -20.31 17.60
#